data_AF-A0A2V8QHE5-F1
#
_entry.id   AF-A0A2V8QHE5-F1
#
_cell.length_a   1.000
_cell.length_b   1.000
_cell.length_c   1.000
_cell.angle_alpha   90.00
_cell.angle_beta   90.00
_cell.angle_gamma   90.00
#
_symmetry.space_group_name_H-M   'P 1'
#
loop_
_entity.id
_entity.type
_entity.pdbx_description
1 polymer ?
#
loop_
_entity_poly.entity_id
_entity_poly.type
_entity_poly.pdbx_seq_one_letter_code
_entity_poly.pdbx_strand_id
1 'polypeptide(L)'
;MTPIQSLISKSLKQRHSDVCERLLALPTSSDFANKLNRHFQSPNLSARWDIPETWLNSQQSCLLSLQALALDESIELSAGVPEMPRDEFYEILILAARNPEQRFVLLTTEYSFPLNFLHPSEEKIREHVLERLMVQDRAVIERKSFGAVESDDLFLRLNLIAIQAAISTDLRFIDALNYYYELLPSSWYPASQHPWLLNSFLALYAKALTPAFVNR
;
A
#
# COMPACT_ATOMS: atom_id res chain seq x y z
N MET A 1 -25.01 -17.52 1.53
CA MET A 1 -24.69 -16.12 1.16
C MET A 1 -25.97 -15.39 0.87
N THR A 2 -26.13 -14.18 1.41
CA THR A 2 -27.25 -13.29 1.08
C THR A 2 -27.06 -12.69 -0.32
N PRO A 3 -28.12 -12.18 -0.97
CA PRO A 3 -28.01 -11.48 -2.26
C PRO A 3 -27.01 -10.31 -2.21
N ILE A 4 -26.93 -9.62 -1.07
CA ILE A 4 -26.00 -8.50 -0.85
C ILE A 4 -24.54 -8.98 -0.82
N GLN A 5 -24.25 -10.07 -0.11
CA GLN A 5 -22.90 -10.66 -0.11
C GLN A 5 -22.46 -11.09 -1.51
N SER A 6 -23.38 -11.63 -2.30
CA SER A 6 -23.07 -12.03 -3.69
C SER A 6 -22.75 -10.82 -4.59
N LEU A 7 -23.44 -9.69 -4.39
CA LEU A 7 -23.18 -8.44 -5.11
C LEU A 7 -21.83 -7.84 -4.71
N ILE A 8 -21.53 -7.77 -3.42
CA ILE A 8 -20.24 -7.26 -2.91
C ILE A 8 -19.08 -8.12 -3.45
N SER A 9 -19.19 -9.44 -3.35
CA SER A 9 -18.17 -10.36 -3.89
C SER A 9 -17.97 -10.18 -5.40
N LYS A 10 -19.06 -10.02 -6.16
CA LYS A 10 -18.97 -9.77 -7.61
C LYS A 10 -18.28 -8.43 -7.92
N SER A 11 -18.65 -7.36 -7.22
CA SER A 11 -18.05 -6.03 -7.41
C SER A 11 -16.57 -6.01 -7.08
N LEU A 12 -16.16 -6.66 -5.98
CA LEU A 12 -14.75 -6.78 -5.62
C LEU A 12 -13.98 -7.57 -6.68
N LYS A 13 -14.55 -8.68 -7.21
CA LYS A 13 -13.91 -9.50 -8.25
C LYS A 13 -13.71 -8.70 -9.54
N GLN A 14 -14.72 -7.92 -9.92
CA GLN A 14 -14.59 -7.00 -11.05
C GLN A 14 -13.47 -5.99 -10.81
N ARG A 15 -13.45 -5.34 -9.63
CA ARG A 15 -12.39 -4.39 -9.28
C ARG A 15 -11.01 -5.02 -9.36
N HIS A 16 -10.84 -6.25 -8.88
CA HIS A 16 -9.56 -6.96 -9.00
C HIS A 16 -9.16 -7.19 -10.46
N SER A 17 -10.10 -7.59 -11.33
CA SER A 17 -9.86 -7.67 -12.77
C SER A 17 -9.38 -6.34 -13.33
N ASP A 18 -10.10 -5.25 -13.04
CA ASP A 18 -9.75 -3.91 -13.52
C ASP A 18 -8.35 -3.48 -13.05
N VAL A 19 -8.02 -3.72 -11.79
CA VAL A 19 -6.70 -3.37 -11.20
C VAL A 19 -5.59 -4.18 -11.87
N CYS A 20 -5.79 -5.47 -12.10
CA CYS A 20 -4.83 -6.32 -12.80
C CYS A 20 -4.64 -5.87 -14.25
N GLU A 21 -5.73 -5.60 -14.98
CA GLU A 21 -5.68 -5.08 -16.34
C GLU A 21 -4.91 -3.75 -16.41
N ARG A 22 -5.18 -2.83 -15.48
CA ARG A 22 -4.46 -1.55 -15.39
C ARG A 22 -2.97 -1.78 -15.12
N LEU A 23 -2.62 -2.65 -14.17
CA LEU A 23 -1.23 -2.97 -13.85
C LEU A 23 -0.49 -3.52 -15.08
N LEU A 24 -1.11 -4.42 -15.84
CA LEU A 24 -0.53 -5.02 -17.05
C LEU A 24 -0.42 -4.03 -18.21
N ALA A 25 -1.26 -3.00 -18.24
CA ALA A 25 -1.24 -1.94 -19.24
C ALA A 25 -0.23 -0.81 -18.94
N LEU A 26 0.37 -0.77 -17.75
CA LEU A 26 1.38 0.23 -17.43
C LEU A 26 2.66 0.00 -18.25
N PRO A 27 3.36 1.08 -18.65
CA PRO A 27 4.60 0.96 -19.42
C PRO A 27 5.64 0.13 -18.67
N THR A 28 6.18 -0.89 -19.32
CA THR A 28 7.20 -1.80 -18.75
C THR A 28 8.61 -1.23 -18.87
N SER A 29 8.80 0.03 -18.48
CA SER A 29 10.09 0.73 -18.59
C SER A 29 11.14 0.30 -17.56
N SER A 30 10.77 -0.53 -16.57
CA SER A 30 11.67 -1.02 -15.52
C SER A 30 11.66 -2.55 -15.42
N ASP A 31 12.77 -3.13 -14.93
CA ASP A 31 12.87 -4.58 -14.64
C ASP A 31 11.77 -5.04 -13.67
N PHE A 32 11.48 -4.25 -12.65
CA PHE A 32 10.40 -4.52 -11.70
C PHE A 32 9.03 -4.61 -12.37
N ALA A 33 8.68 -3.67 -13.26
CA ALA A 33 7.42 -3.72 -14.00
C ALA A 33 7.33 -4.98 -14.88
N ASN A 34 8.44 -5.39 -15.51
CA ASN A 34 8.51 -6.63 -16.30
C ASN A 34 8.36 -7.90 -15.43
N LYS A 35 8.93 -7.91 -14.23
CA LYS A 35 8.73 -9.00 -13.25
C LYS A 35 7.27 -9.07 -12.80
N LEU A 36 6.67 -7.94 -12.45
CA LEU A 36 5.26 -7.88 -12.05
C LEU A 36 4.31 -8.37 -13.14
N ASN A 37 4.54 -7.95 -14.39
CA ASN A 37 3.72 -8.40 -15.51
C ASN A 37 3.74 -9.93 -15.65
N ARG A 38 4.92 -10.55 -15.57
CA ARG A 38 5.06 -12.02 -15.56
C ARG A 38 4.39 -12.68 -14.35
N HIS A 39 4.53 -12.07 -13.16
CA HIS A 39 3.93 -12.57 -11.93
C HIS A 39 2.40 -12.60 -12.01
N PHE A 40 1.78 -11.51 -12.46
CA PHE A 40 0.33 -11.36 -12.55
C PHE A 40 -0.31 -12.09 -13.75
N GLN A 41 0.49 -12.57 -14.70
CA GLN A 41 0.04 -13.53 -15.72
C GLN A 41 -0.12 -14.96 -15.16
N SER A 42 0.46 -15.25 -14.00
CA SER A 42 0.37 -16.56 -13.35
C SER A 42 -0.90 -16.67 -12.49
N PRO A 43 -1.60 -17.82 -12.47
CA PRO A 43 -2.92 -17.95 -11.82
C PRO A 43 -2.89 -17.97 -10.28
N ASN A 44 -1.71 -17.89 -9.63
CA ASN A 44 -1.53 -18.13 -8.20
C ASN A 44 -1.13 -16.86 -7.44
N LEU A 45 -1.99 -15.84 -7.46
CA LEU A 45 -1.83 -14.71 -6.54
C LEU A 45 -2.32 -15.11 -5.15
N SER A 46 -1.42 -15.09 -4.16
CA SER A 46 -1.75 -15.37 -2.76
C SER A 46 -1.40 -14.16 -1.90
N ALA A 47 -2.41 -13.49 -1.35
CA ALA A 47 -2.22 -12.45 -0.35
C ALA A 47 -2.26 -13.06 1.07
N ARG A 48 -1.32 -13.95 1.38
CA ARG A 48 -1.20 -14.53 2.72
C ARG A 48 0.12 -14.11 3.33
N TRP A 49 0.09 -12.98 4.01
CA TRP A 49 1.16 -12.57 4.90
C TRP A 49 0.75 -12.87 6.33
N ASP A 50 1.70 -13.39 7.10
CA ASP A 50 1.54 -13.54 8.54
C ASP A 50 1.79 -12.20 9.21
N ILE A 51 0.98 -11.88 10.22
CA ILE A 51 1.18 -10.69 11.05
C ILE A 51 2.43 -10.94 11.89
N PRO A 52 3.45 -10.07 11.84
CA PRO A 52 4.63 -10.24 12.68
C PRO A 52 4.24 -10.20 14.17
N GLU A 53 4.54 -11.27 14.91
CA GLU A 53 4.37 -11.32 16.37
C GLU A 53 5.40 -10.46 17.12
N THR A 54 6.54 -10.21 16.45
CA THR A 54 7.64 -9.38 16.94
C THR A 54 8.10 -8.47 15.81
N TRP A 55 8.87 -7.44 16.17
CA TRP A 55 9.45 -6.55 15.18
C TRP A 55 10.55 -7.26 14.38
N LEU A 56 10.50 -7.13 13.05
CA LEU A 56 11.46 -7.76 12.16
C LEU A 56 12.24 -6.72 11.36
N ASN A 57 13.54 -6.91 11.23
CA ASN A 57 14.39 -6.07 10.40
C ASN A 57 14.67 -6.77 9.07
N SER A 58 14.63 -6.01 7.98
CA SER A 58 15.09 -6.43 6.65
C SER A 58 16.53 -5.97 6.44
N GLN A 59 17.35 -6.80 5.78
CA GLN A 59 18.67 -6.37 5.28
C GLN A 59 18.56 -5.44 4.06
N GLN A 60 17.35 -5.31 3.50
CA GLN A 60 17.04 -4.47 2.34
C GLN A 60 16.30 -3.20 2.80
N SER A 61 16.30 -2.18 1.94
CA SER A 61 15.52 -0.96 2.18
C SER A 61 14.01 -1.26 2.11
N CYS A 62 13.19 -0.42 2.76
CA CYS A 62 11.72 -0.49 2.68
C CYS A 62 11.22 -0.60 1.25
N LEU A 63 11.81 0.19 0.34
CA LEU A 63 11.45 0.24 -1.06
C LEU A 63 11.70 -1.09 -1.78
N LEU A 64 12.81 -1.77 -1.52
CA LEU A 64 13.09 -3.10 -2.08
C LEU A 64 12.20 -4.16 -1.43
N SER A 65 11.98 -4.08 -0.12
CA SER A 65 11.04 -4.95 0.58
C SER A 65 9.62 -4.84 0.02
N LEU A 66 9.15 -3.64 -0.36
CA LEU A 66 7.86 -3.44 -1.03
C LEU A 66 7.80 -4.14 -2.39
N GLN A 67 8.86 -4.04 -3.19
CA GLN A 67 8.94 -4.74 -4.47
C GLN A 67 8.89 -6.26 -4.29
N ALA A 68 9.64 -6.79 -3.32
CA ALA A 68 9.62 -8.22 -2.99
C ALA A 68 8.23 -8.67 -2.55
N LEU A 69 7.57 -7.92 -1.66
CA LEU A 69 6.18 -8.20 -1.24
C LEU A 69 5.19 -8.15 -2.41
N ALA A 70 5.35 -7.20 -3.34
CA ALA A 70 4.50 -7.11 -4.52
C ALA A 70 4.66 -8.34 -5.46
N LEU A 71 5.85 -8.95 -5.47
CA LEU A 71 6.20 -10.13 -6.26
C LEU A 71 6.07 -11.47 -5.52
N ASP A 72 5.65 -11.47 -4.25
CA ASP A 72 5.67 -12.67 -3.39
C ASP A 72 7.07 -13.29 -3.26
N GLU A 73 8.12 -12.48 -3.35
CA GLU A 73 9.51 -12.89 -3.16
C GLU A 73 9.86 -12.97 -1.66
N SER A 74 10.75 -13.91 -1.32
CA SER A 74 11.23 -14.05 0.05
C SER A 74 12.13 -12.89 0.44
N ILE A 75 11.94 -12.37 1.65
CA ILE A 75 12.78 -11.34 2.27
C ILE A 75 13.59 -12.00 3.39
N GLU A 76 14.89 -11.73 3.43
CA GLU A 76 15.73 -12.16 4.54
C GLU A 76 15.47 -11.29 5.77
N LEU A 77 15.04 -11.93 6.86
CA LEU A 77 14.60 -11.26 8.08
C LEU A 77 15.47 -11.64 9.27
N SER A 78 15.67 -10.67 10.15
CA SER A 78 16.27 -10.88 11.46
C SER A 78 15.36 -10.31 12.54
N ALA A 79 15.43 -10.87 13.75
CA ALA A 79 14.76 -10.30 14.90
C ALA A 79 15.24 -8.85 15.12
N GLY A 80 14.30 -7.96 15.37
CA GLY A 80 14.56 -6.53 15.53
C GLY A 80 13.81 -5.94 16.71
N VAL A 81 14.00 -4.64 16.87
CA VAL A 81 13.18 -3.78 17.71
C VAL A 81 12.84 -2.54 16.88
N PRO A 82 11.70 -1.88 17.15
CA PRO A 82 11.40 -0.63 16.49
C PRO A 82 12.52 0.38 16.76
N GLU A 83 12.81 1.26 15.79
CA GLU A 83 13.94 2.18 15.91
C GLU A 83 13.77 3.17 17.07
N MET A 84 12.52 3.46 17.41
CA MET A 84 12.17 4.35 18.50
C MET A 84 10.91 3.91 19.25
N PRO A 85 10.65 4.44 20.46
CA PRO A 85 9.37 4.23 21.13
C PRO A 85 8.19 4.63 20.23
N ARG A 86 7.11 3.83 20.23
CA ARG A 86 5.99 4.02 19.29
C ARG A 86 5.25 5.33 19.48
N ASP A 87 5.09 5.78 20.72
CA ASP A 87 4.48 7.08 20.99
C ASP A 87 5.37 8.23 20.48
N GLU A 88 6.70 8.11 20.60
CA GLU A 88 7.65 9.11 20.08
C GLU A 88 7.64 9.15 18.55
N PHE A 89 7.65 7.99 17.87
CA PHE A 89 7.52 7.92 16.42
C PHE A 89 6.23 8.59 15.94
N TYR A 90 5.13 8.30 16.62
CA TYR A 90 3.84 8.86 16.29
C TYR A 90 3.81 10.40 16.40
N GLU A 91 4.39 10.95 17.46
CA GLU A 91 4.53 12.41 17.63
C GLU A 91 5.38 13.02 16.51
N ILE A 92 6.53 12.42 16.19
CA ILE A 92 7.41 12.89 15.11
C ILE A 92 6.68 12.83 13.76
N LEU A 93 5.92 11.77 13.49
CA LEU A 93 5.14 11.61 12.26
C LEU A 93 4.06 12.69 12.13
N ILE A 94 3.38 13.04 13.24
CA ILE A 94 2.42 14.15 13.27
C ILE A 94 3.12 15.47 12.97
N LEU A 95 4.31 15.73 13.54
CA LEU A 95 5.04 16.97 13.27
C LEU A 95 5.50 17.07 11.81
N ALA A 96 5.86 15.94 11.19
CA ALA A 96 6.19 15.83 9.77
C ALA A 96 4.97 15.92 8.83
N ALA A 97 3.77 16.16 9.38
CA ALA A 97 2.52 16.25 8.65
C ALA A 97 2.58 17.07 7.35
N ARG A 98 3.13 18.28 7.45
CA ARG A 98 3.14 19.24 6.35
C ARG A 98 4.36 19.10 5.43
N ASN A 99 5.24 18.15 5.71
CA ASN A 99 6.46 17.91 4.95
C ASN A 99 6.45 16.47 4.39
N PRO A 100 5.97 16.28 3.14
CA PRO A 100 5.91 14.96 2.52
C PRO A 100 7.26 14.25 2.42
N GLU A 101 8.33 14.97 2.11
CA GLU A 101 9.68 14.39 2.00
C GLU A 101 10.16 13.84 3.35
N GLN A 102 9.99 14.61 4.42
CA GLN A 102 10.34 14.17 5.77
C GLN A 102 9.52 12.94 6.18
N ARG A 103 8.22 12.93 5.88
CA ARG A 103 7.35 11.80 6.18
C ARG A 103 7.73 10.55 5.38
N PHE A 104 8.06 10.71 4.10
CA PHE A 104 8.56 9.62 3.26
C PHE A 104 9.81 8.98 3.88
N VAL A 105 10.78 9.80 4.30
CA VAL A 105 11.99 9.32 4.98
C VAL A 105 11.65 8.60 6.28
N LEU A 106 10.83 9.20 7.14
CA LEU A 106 10.44 8.58 8.42
C LEU A 106 9.78 7.21 8.23
N LEU A 107 8.82 7.11 7.30
CA LEU A 107 8.10 5.87 7.04
C LEU A 107 9.00 4.80 6.39
N THR A 108 9.87 5.18 5.45
CA THR A 108 10.78 4.23 4.79
C THR A 108 11.90 3.73 5.69
N THR A 109 12.36 4.56 6.63
CA THR A 109 13.34 4.14 7.64
C THR A 109 12.69 3.20 8.64
N GLU A 110 11.59 3.63 9.26
CA GLU A 110 10.91 2.84 10.30
C GLU A 110 10.41 1.50 9.77
N TYR A 111 9.79 1.50 8.59
CA TYR A 111 9.24 0.30 7.97
C TYR A 111 10.17 -0.30 6.93
N SER A 112 11.48 -0.42 7.26
CA SER A 112 12.46 -1.17 6.45
C SER A 112 11.93 -2.55 6.03
N PHE A 113 11.16 -3.18 6.91
CA PHE A 113 10.25 -4.27 6.61
C PHE A 113 8.77 -3.82 6.67
N PRO A 114 8.09 -3.63 5.52
CA PRO A 114 6.74 -3.05 5.47
C PRO A 114 5.65 -3.82 6.23
N LEU A 115 5.81 -5.13 6.44
CA LEU A 115 4.82 -5.90 7.22
C LEU A 115 4.83 -5.56 8.72
N ASN A 116 5.86 -4.89 9.24
CA ASN A 116 5.81 -4.34 10.60
C ASN A 116 4.67 -3.32 10.77
N PHE A 117 4.17 -2.72 9.69
CA PHE A 117 2.98 -1.87 9.72
C PHE A 117 1.71 -2.62 10.18
N LEU A 118 1.70 -3.95 10.07
CA LEU A 118 0.63 -4.83 10.57
C LEU A 118 0.74 -5.11 12.08
N HIS A 119 1.89 -4.82 12.68
CA HIS A 119 2.14 -5.14 14.08
C HIS A 119 1.09 -4.46 15.00
N PRO A 120 0.59 -5.12 16.05
CA PRO A 120 -0.49 -4.58 16.88
C PRO A 120 -0.20 -3.19 17.47
N SER A 121 1.07 -2.89 17.78
CA SER A 121 1.47 -1.56 18.29
C SER A 121 1.26 -0.40 17.32
N GLU A 122 1.10 -0.66 16.02
CA GLU A 122 1.06 0.38 15.00
C GLU A 122 -0.35 0.94 14.75
N GLU A 123 -1.34 0.62 15.59
CA GLU A 123 -2.74 1.03 15.38
C GLU A 123 -2.88 2.55 15.18
N LYS A 124 -2.29 3.35 16.08
CA LYS A 124 -2.33 4.83 15.98
C LYS A 124 -1.74 5.34 14.67
N ILE A 125 -0.65 4.71 14.22
CA ILE A 125 0.07 5.12 13.01
C ILE A 125 -0.77 4.75 11.77
N ARG A 126 -1.37 3.55 11.74
CA ARG A 126 -2.29 3.13 10.68
C ARG A 126 -3.47 4.08 10.55
N GLU A 127 -4.12 4.42 11.67
CA GLU A 127 -5.24 5.36 11.68
C GLU A 127 -4.83 6.74 11.20
N HIS A 128 -3.67 7.25 11.63
CA HIS A 128 -3.16 8.54 11.16
C HIS A 128 -2.90 8.54 9.66
N VAL A 129 -2.20 7.52 9.14
CA VAL A 129 -1.93 7.39 7.70
C VAL A 129 -3.24 7.35 6.92
N LEU A 130 -4.24 6.59 7.39
CA LEU A 130 -5.57 6.51 6.78
C LEU A 130 -6.31 7.85 6.82
N GLU A 131 -6.31 8.54 7.96
CA GLU A 131 -6.95 9.85 8.13
C GLU A 131 -6.35 10.88 7.15
N ARG A 132 -5.03 10.91 7.01
CA ARG A 132 -4.37 11.82 6.04
C ARG A 132 -4.86 11.56 4.62
N LEU A 133 -4.86 10.30 4.20
CA LEU A 133 -5.32 9.91 2.87
C LEU A 133 -6.79 10.28 2.65
N MET A 134 -7.65 10.01 3.63
CA MET A 134 -9.10 10.15 3.47
C MET A 134 -9.66 11.53 3.75
N VAL A 135 -8.91 12.38 4.46
CA VAL A 135 -9.36 13.74 4.82
C VAL A 135 -8.52 14.79 4.11
N GLN A 136 -7.20 14.78 4.34
CA GLN A 136 -6.35 15.90 3.92
C GLN A 136 -6.00 15.82 2.43
N ASP A 137 -5.42 14.71 2.00
CA ASP A 137 -4.97 14.53 0.62
C ASP A 137 -6.16 14.47 -0.33
N ARG A 138 -7.22 13.76 0.08
CA ARG A 138 -8.53 13.77 -0.58
C ARG A 138 -9.04 15.20 -0.83
N ALA A 139 -9.04 16.06 0.18
CA ALA A 139 -9.51 17.45 0.03
C ALA A 139 -8.61 18.27 -0.92
N VAL A 140 -7.29 18.02 -0.93
CA VAL A 140 -6.37 18.68 -1.87
C VAL A 140 -6.67 18.25 -3.30
N ILE A 141 -6.88 16.96 -3.53
CA ILE A 141 -7.10 16.43 -4.87
C ILE A 141 -8.49 16.79 -5.42
N GLU A 142 -9.53 16.77 -4.59
CA GLU A 142 -10.88 17.20 -5.00
C GLU A 142 -10.92 18.68 -5.41
N ARG A 143 -10.00 19.50 -4.89
CA ARG A 143 -9.77 20.89 -5.31
C ARG A 143 -8.97 21.01 -6.61
N LYS A 144 -8.66 19.89 -7.28
CA LYS A 144 -7.85 19.77 -8.50
C LYS A 144 -6.40 20.25 -8.34
N SER A 145 -5.90 20.28 -7.11
CA SER A 145 -4.52 20.68 -6.80
C SER A 145 -3.56 19.48 -6.83
N PHE A 146 -3.59 18.70 -7.90
CA PHE A 146 -2.77 17.49 -8.04
C PHE A 146 -1.26 17.75 -7.88
N GLY A 147 -0.77 18.92 -8.32
CA GLY A 147 0.63 19.30 -8.18
C GLY A 147 1.07 19.61 -6.75
N ALA A 148 0.13 19.70 -5.79
CA ALA A 148 0.45 19.89 -4.38
C ALA A 148 0.63 18.55 -3.62
N VAL A 149 0.36 17.41 -4.28
CA VAL A 149 0.53 16.09 -3.70
C VAL A 149 1.88 15.53 -4.13
N GLU A 150 2.77 15.33 -3.17
CA GLU A 150 4.00 14.58 -3.39
C GLU A 150 3.64 13.10 -3.57
N SER A 151 4.16 12.51 -4.63
CA SER A 151 3.64 11.28 -5.20
C SER A 151 4.31 10.04 -4.63
N ASP A 152 5.61 10.13 -4.33
CA ASP A 152 6.32 9.04 -3.69
C ASP A 152 5.78 8.81 -2.27
N ASP A 153 5.53 9.87 -1.51
CA ASP A 153 4.87 9.83 -0.21
C ASP A 153 3.44 9.31 -0.29
N LEU A 154 2.65 9.77 -1.27
CA LEU A 154 1.29 9.25 -1.45
C LEU A 154 1.32 7.74 -1.72
N PHE A 155 2.10 7.31 -2.71
CA PHE A 155 2.14 5.91 -3.10
C PHE A 155 2.75 5.04 -2.01
N LEU A 156 3.77 5.50 -1.27
CA LEU A 156 4.29 4.78 -0.11
C LEU A 156 3.18 4.50 0.91
N ARG A 157 2.40 5.52 1.28
CA ARG A 157 1.30 5.36 2.23
C ARG A 157 0.19 4.44 1.69
N LEU A 158 -0.13 4.53 0.40
CA LEU A 158 -1.08 3.62 -0.24
C LEU A 158 -0.58 2.16 -0.25
N ASN A 159 0.72 1.93 -0.46
CA ASN A 159 1.31 0.59 -0.36
C ASN A 159 1.18 0.02 1.07
N LEU A 160 1.46 0.82 2.10
CA LEU A 160 1.29 0.40 3.51
C LEU A 160 -0.18 0.12 3.85
N ILE A 161 -1.11 0.95 3.35
CA ILE A 161 -2.55 0.73 3.53
C ILE A 161 -3.03 -0.50 2.77
N ALA A 162 -2.49 -0.79 1.58
CA ALA A 162 -2.78 -2.02 0.85
C ALA A 162 -2.34 -3.27 1.64
N ILE A 163 -1.19 -3.21 2.30
CA ILE A 163 -0.71 -4.26 3.20
C ILE A 163 -1.72 -4.50 4.33
N GLN A 164 -2.15 -3.45 5.03
CA GLN A 164 -3.18 -3.57 6.08
C GLN A 164 -4.52 -4.08 5.54
N ALA A 165 -4.96 -3.58 4.38
CA ALA A 165 -6.24 -3.93 3.77
C ALA A 165 -6.32 -5.41 3.38
N ALA A 166 -5.19 -6.04 3.06
CA ALA A 166 -5.14 -7.46 2.71
C ALA A 166 -5.50 -8.39 3.88
N ILE A 167 -5.18 -7.99 5.11
CA ILE A 167 -5.42 -8.82 6.30
C ILE A 167 -6.61 -8.35 7.14
N SER A 168 -7.02 -7.09 6.97
CA SER A 168 -8.05 -6.46 7.79
C SER A 168 -9.46 -6.72 7.29
N THR A 169 -10.40 -6.89 8.21
CA THR A 169 -11.84 -6.89 7.89
C THR A 169 -12.43 -5.50 7.82
N ASP A 170 -11.69 -4.47 8.27
CA ASP A 170 -12.11 -3.08 8.23
C ASP A 170 -12.13 -2.54 6.79
N LEU A 171 -13.31 -2.13 6.34
CA LEU A 171 -13.56 -1.64 4.99
C LEU A 171 -12.91 -0.30 4.71
N ARG A 172 -12.63 0.53 5.73
CA ARG A 172 -12.09 1.88 5.54
C ARG A 172 -10.76 1.86 4.76
N PHE A 173 -9.94 0.83 4.97
CA PHE A 173 -8.68 0.68 4.26
C PHE A 173 -8.89 0.35 2.77
N ILE A 174 -9.83 -0.55 2.44
CA ILE A 174 -10.17 -0.86 1.05
C ILE A 174 -10.85 0.33 0.36
N ASP A 175 -11.70 1.07 1.07
CA ASP A 175 -12.36 2.27 0.55
C ASP A 175 -11.36 3.36 0.19
N ALA A 176 -10.30 3.53 1.00
CA ALA A 176 -9.20 4.41 0.66
C ALA A 176 -8.52 3.99 -0.65
N LEU A 177 -8.17 2.71 -0.80
CA LEU A 177 -7.52 2.22 -2.03
C LEU A 177 -8.42 2.38 -3.26
N ASN A 178 -9.72 2.10 -3.13
CA ASN A 178 -10.71 2.33 -4.20
C ASN A 178 -10.75 3.81 -4.61
N TYR A 179 -10.83 4.72 -3.63
CA TYR A 179 -10.90 6.16 -3.89
C TYR A 179 -9.72 6.62 -4.73
N TYR A 180 -8.50 6.27 -4.33
CA TYR A 180 -7.29 6.64 -5.08
C TYR A 180 -7.20 5.89 -6.41
N TYR A 181 -7.59 4.62 -6.49
CA TYR A 181 -7.61 3.90 -7.76
C TYR A 181 -8.50 4.59 -8.82
N GLU A 182 -9.72 4.99 -8.43
CA GLU A 182 -10.67 5.67 -9.32
C GLU A 182 -10.25 7.09 -9.67
N LEU A 183 -9.68 7.79 -8.69
CA LEU A 183 -9.42 9.20 -8.83
C LEU A 183 -8.11 9.50 -9.56
N LEU A 184 -7.09 8.65 -9.44
CA LEU A 184 -5.80 8.88 -10.08
C LEU A 184 -5.92 8.65 -11.59
N PRO A 185 -5.79 9.71 -12.42
CA PRO A 185 -5.82 9.56 -13.88
C PRO A 185 -4.82 8.52 -14.36
N SER A 186 -5.13 7.79 -15.42
CA SER A 186 -4.19 6.85 -16.07
C SER A 186 -2.88 7.53 -16.52
N SER A 187 -2.94 8.85 -16.72
CA SER A 187 -1.85 9.72 -17.12
C SER A 187 -1.20 10.48 -15.97
N TRP A 188 -1.61 10.25 -14.71
CA TRP A 188 -0.98 10.89 -13.56
C TRP A 188 0.35 10.19 -13.29
N TYR A 189 1.36 10.67 -14.02
CA TYR A 189 2.78 10.46 -13.78
C TYR A 189 3.33 11.78 -13.28
N PRO A 190 3.06 12.14 -12.02
CA PRO A 190 3.81 13.21 -11.38
C PRO A 190 5.30 12.90 -11.50
N ALA A 191 6.16 13.92 -11.37
CA ALA A 191 7.61 13.78 -11.37
C ALA A 191 8.10 13.03 -10.12
N SER A 192 7.73 11.76 -10.03
CA SER A 192 8.08 10.80 -8.99
C SER A 192 9.50 10.34 -9.23
N GLN A 193 10.29 10.27 -8.17
CA GLN A 193 11.63 9.67 -8.25
C GLN A 193 11.54 8.14 -8.32
N HIS A 194 10.42 7.58 -7.86
CA HIS A 194 10.16 6.15 -7.77
C HIS A 194 8.86 5.76 -8.51
N PRO A 195 8.81 5.88 -9.85
CA PRO A 195 7.58 5.64 -10.63
C PRO A 195 7.04 4.21 -10.47
N TRP A 196 7.87 3.27 -10.04
CA TRP A 196 7.50 1.89 -9.76
C TRP A 196 6.64 1.73 -8.49
N LEU A 197 6.56 2.73 -7.60
CA LEU A 197 5.68 2.69 -6.42
C LEU A 197 4.21 2.55 -6.80
N LEU A 198 3.80 3.11 -7.95
CA LEU A 198 2.46 2.90 -8.52
C LEU A 198 2.25 1.42 -8.89
N ASN A 199 3.23 0.79 -9.54
CA ASN A 199 3.16 -0.63 -9.89
C ASN A 199 3.03 -1.50 -8.63
N SER A 200 3.82 -1.19 -7.60
CA SER A 200 3.76 -1.84 -6.29
C SER A 200 2.39 -1.64 -5.64
N PHE A 201 1.85 -0.42 -5.66
CA PHE A 201 0.52 -0.12 -5.10
C PHE A 201 -0.55 -0.96 -5.80
N LEU A 202 -0.60 -0.98 -7.13
CA LEU A 202 -1.61 -1.75 -7.87
C LEU A 202 -1.48 -3.25 -7.60
N ALA A 203 -0.25 -3.77 -7.52
CA ALA A 203 0.00 -5.17 -7.20
C ALA A 203 -0.48 -5.53 -5.78
N LEU A 204 -0.10 -4.74 -4.77
CA LEU A 204 -0.54 -4.96 -3.38
C LEU A 204 -2.05 -4.72 -3.22
N TYR A 205 -2.64 -3.80 -3.99
CA TYR A 205 -4.07 -3.56 -3.96
C TYR A 205 -4.86 -4.72 -4.58
N ALA A 206 -4.40 -5.27 -5.71
CA ALA A 206 -4.98 -6.49 -6.27
C ALA A 206 -4.95 -7.64 -5.24
N LYS A 207 -3.81 -7.81 -4.55
CA LYS A 207 -3.69 -8.75 -3.44
C LYS A 207 -4.67 -8.45 -2.31
N ALA A 208 -4.86 -7.20 -1.92
CA ALA A 208 -5.80 -6.83 -0.87
C ALA A 208 -7.27 -7.15 -1.20
N LEU A 209 -7.61 -7.21 -2.49
CA LEU A 209 -8.94 -7.60 -2.94
C LEU A 209 -9.15 -9.13 -2.87
N THR A 210 -8.09 -9.95 -2.86
CA THR A 210 -8.19 -11.43 -2.86
C THR A 210 -8.83 -12.00 -1.59
N PRO A 211 -8.39 -11.64 -0.36
CA PRO A 211 -9.01 -12.12 0.88
C PRO A 211 -10.45 -11.61 1.06
N ALA A 212 -10.75 -10.43 0.50
CA ALA A 212 -12.09 -9.86 0.52
C ALA A 212 -13.12 -10.70 -0.27
N PHE A 213 -12.67 -11.62 -1.14
CA PHE A 213 -13.55 -12.59 -1.81
C PHE A 213 -13.95 -13.77 -0.94
N VAL A 214 -13.11 -14.12 0.04
CA VAL A 214 -13.16 -15.41 0.73
C VAL A 214 -13.79 -15.30 2.11
N ASN A 215 -13.63 -14.15 2.78
CA ASN A 215 -13.99 -13.98 4.19
C ASN A 215 -15.22 -13.06 4.45
N ARG A 216 -16.06 -12.77 3.45
CA ARG A 216 -17.21 -11.84 3.57
C ARG A 216 -18.53 -12.36 3.00
#